data_AF-A0A6P6WRT9-F1
#
_entry.id   AF-A0A6P6WRT9-F1
#
_cell.length_a   1.000
_cell.length_b   1.000
_cell.length_c   1.000
_cell.angle_alpha   90.00
_cell.angle_beta   90.00
_cell.angle_gamma   90.00
#
_symmetry.space_group_name_H-M   'P 1'
#
loop_
_entity.id
_entity.type
_entity.pdbx_description
1 polymer ?
#
loop_
_entity_poly.entity_id
_entity_poly.type
_entity_poly.pdbx_seq_one_letter_code
_entity_poly.pdbx_strand_id
1 'polypeptide(L)'
;MDDEERQEWRKKIREVISKNPAVDEEADPDERRKKMQKLLADYPLVVDEDDPNWPEDADGWGFSLGQFFNKITIKNVKKDDDDNYDSENEIVWQDDDYIRPIKDITSAEWEEAVFKDISPLVVLVHNRYKRPKENEKIRNELENAVHIIWNCRLPSPRCVAIDAVKELGLVSALQVSVFPELIFIKAGKILHREKAIRTADELSRMMAFFYFGAAMPPCLSGIKNIEEDVPSYSSNLQ
;
A
#
# COMPACT_ATOMS: atom_id res chain seq x y z
N MET A 1 -40.05 20.10 17.87
CA MET A 1 -39.11 20.61 18.89
C MET A 1 -39.80 21.75 19.55
N ASP A 2 -40.32 21.51 20.75
CA ASP A 2 -41.08 22.50 21.51
C ASP A 2 -40.13 23.51 22.18
N ASP A 3 -40.59 24.75 22.36
CA ASP A 3 -39.79 25.82 22.97
C ASP A 3 -39.34 25.49 24.41
N GLU A 4 -40.09 24.62 25.09
CA GLU A 4 -39.79 24.11 26.43
C GLU A 4 -38.55 23.20 26.41
N GLU A 5 -38.45 22.28 25.45
CA GLU A 5 -37.29 21.40 25.27
C GLU A 5 -36.02 22.24 25.02
N ARG A 6 -36.16 23.34 24.27
CA ARG A 6 -35.05 24.27 23.97
C ARG A 6 -34.56 25.02 25.20
N GLN A 7 -35.45 25.37 26.12
CA GLN A 7 -35.09 26.01 27.39
C GLN A 7 -34.44 25.02 28.35
N GLU A 8 -34.91 23.78 28.41
CA GLU A 8 -34.30 22.73 29.20
C GLU A 8 -32.89 22.41 28.71
N TRP A 9 -32.67 22.36 27.40
CA TRP A 9 -31.34 22.19 26.81
C TRP A 9 -30.41 23.33 27.17
N ARG A 10 -30.88 24.58 27.13
CA ARG A 10 -30.09 25.75 27.54
C ARG A 10 -29.72 25.71 29.02
N LYS A 11 -30.63 25.26 29.89
CA LYS A 11 -30.35 25.06 31.32
C LYS A 11 -29.32 23.95 31.53
N LYS A 12 -29.47 22.83 30.85
CA LYS A 12 -28.58 21.67 30.95
C LYS A 12 -27.16 21.97 30.45
N ILE A 13 -27.04 22.72 29.35
CA ILE A 13 -25.75 23.21 28.83
C ILE A 13 -25.07 24.12 29.86
N ARG A 14 -25.81 25.07 30.45
CA ARG A 14 -25.27 25.98 31.48
C ARG A 14 -24.81 25.22 32.73
N GLU A 15 -25.54 24.18 33.11
CA GLU A 15 -25.21 23.34 34.25
C GLU A 15 -23.93 22.51 34.00
N VAL A 16 -23.76 21.98 32.78
CA VAL A 16 -22.55 21.25 32.37
C VAL A 16 -21.33 22.17 32.32
N ILE A 17 -21.49 23.40 31.85
CA ILE A 17 -20.42 24.41 31.86
C ILE A 17 -19.99 24.73 33.30
N SER A 18 -20.94 24.87 34.23
CA SER A 18 -20.63 25.13 35.64
C SER A 18 -19.97 23.96 36.39
N LYS A 19 -20.19 22.71 35.92
CA LYS A 19 -19.65 21.49 36.54
C LYS A 19 -18.24 21.14 36.08
N ASN A 20 -17.74 21.73 35.00
CA ASN A 20 -16.42 21.43 34.46
C ASN A 20 -15.53 22.69 34.39
N PRO A 21 -14.89 23.11 35.50
CA PRO A 21 -13.97 24.25 35.52
C PRO A 21 -12.62 23.95 34.82
N ALA A 22 -12.46 22.78 34.20
CA ALA A 22 -11.29 22.38 33.42
C ALA A 22 -11.45 22.68 31.91
N VAL A 23 -12.30 23.65 31.56
CA VAL A 23 -12.13 24.41 30.32
C VAL A 23 -11.35 25.63 30.75
N ASP A 24 -10.07 25.73 30.34
CA ASP A 24 -9.29 26.96 30.47
C ASP A 24 -10.02 28.07 29.70
N GLU A 25 -10.97 28.72 30.37
CA GLU A 25 -11.43 30.04 30.01
C GLU A 25 -10.26 30.98 30.31
N GLU A 26 -9.96 31.84 29.32
CA GLU A 26 -8.97 32.92 29.37
C GLU A 26 -7.52 32.54 29.04
N ALA A 27 -7.26 32.28 27.76
CA ALA A 27 -6.14 32.99 27.16
C ALA A 27 -6.57 34.46 27.05
N ASP A 28 -5.92 35.34 27.82
CA ASP A 28 -6.04 36.81 27.76
C ASP A 28 -6.17 37.25 26.29
N PRO A 29 -7.11 38.16 25.92
CA PRO A 29 -7.26 38.64 24.55
C PRO A 29 -5.94 39.04 23.89
N ASP A 30 -4.98 39.54 24.67
CA ASP A 30 -3.65 39.90 24.20
C ASP A 30 -2.72 38.69 23.95
N GLU A 31 -2.86 37.59 24.69
CA GLU A 31 -2.17 36.33 24.37
C GLU A 31 -2.74 35.67 23.12
N ARG A 32 -4.06 35.73 22.91
CA ARG A 32 -4.69 35.28 21.66
C ARG A 32 -4.18 36.09 20.47
N ARG A 33 -4.08 37.42 20.62
CA ARG A 33 -3.50 38.29 19.59
C ARG A 33 -2.04 37.97 19.31
N LYS A 34 -1.22 37.72 20.34
CA LYS A 34 0.18 37.30 20.16
C LYS A 34 0.30 35.94 19.48
N LYS A 35 -0.52 34.95 19.84
CA LYS A 35 -0.57 33.64 19.17
C LYS A 35 -1.02 33.78 17.71
N MET A 36 -2.00 34.63 17.44
CA MET A 36 -2.49 34.90 16.10
C MET A 36 -1.45 35.65 15.24
N GLN A 37 -0.75 36.63 15.80
CA GLN A 37 0.39 37.28 15.14
C GLN A 37 1.53 36.31 14.87
N LYS A 38 1.82 35.41 15.82
CA LYS A 38 2.83 34.37 15.65
C LYS A 38 2.44 33.41 14.53
N LEU A 39 1.17 32.98 14.46
CA LEU A 39 0.67 32.14 13.38
C LEU A 39 0.66 32.87 12.02
N LEU A 40 0.35 34.16 11.98
CA LEU A 40 0.45 34.97 10.75
C LEU A 40 1.89 35.14 10.26
N ALA A 41 2.87 35.15 11.17
CA ALA A 41 4.29 35.21 10.84
C ALA A 41 4.86 33.84 10.44
N ASP A 42 4.44 32.77 11.12
CA ASP A 42 4.85 31.40 10.84
C ASP A 42 4.18 30.86 9.55
N TYR A 43 2.98 31.34 9.23
CA TYR A 43 2.20 30.99 8.04
C TYR A 43 1.74 32.26 7.30
N PRO A 44 2.64 32.92 6.54
CA PRO A 44 2.26 34.05 5.70
C PRO A 44 1.19 33.59 4.71
N LEU A 45 -0.01 34.16 4.84
CA LEU A 45 -1.19 33.79 4.04
C LEU A 45 -1.06 34.18 2.55
N VAL A 46 -0.04 34.96 2.22
CA VAL A 46 0.25 35.46 0.87
C VAL A 46 1.73 35.23 0.62
N VAL A 47 2.04 34.57 -0.49
CA VAL A 47 3.42 34.37 -0.98
C VAL A 47 3.56 35.24 -2.22
N ASP A 48 4.65 36.01 -2.30
CA ASP A 48 4.93 36.91 -3.41
C ASP A 48 5.42 36.11 -4.64
N GLU A 49 5.14 36.60 -5.85
CA GLU A 49 5.50 35.96 -7.14
C GLU A 49 7.02 35.80 -7.33
N ASP A 50 7.83 36.58 -6.62
CA ASP A 50 9.30 36.52 -6.68
C ASP A 50 9.91 35.46 -5.74
N ASP A 51 9.10 34.62 -5.07
CA ASP A 51 9.63 33.55 -4.21
C ASP A 51 10.34 32.47 -5.06
N PRO A 52 11.62 32.16 -4.78
CA PRO A 52 12.37 31.12 -5.50
C PRO A 52 11.75 29.72 -5.48
N ASN A 53 10.81 29.46 -4.57
CA ASN A 53 10.09 28.20 -4.44
C ASN A 53 8.67 28.26 -5.03
N TRP A 54 8.33 29.33 -5.78
CA TRP A 54 7.07 29.47 -6.51
C TRP A 54 7.07 28.57 -7.76
N PRO A 55 6.01 27.77 -7.99
CA PRO A 55 5.92 26.94 -9.19
C PRO A 55 5.77 27.80 -10.46
N GLU A 56 6.60 27.55 -11.48
CA GLU A 56 6.57 28.29 -12.76
C GLU A 56 5.22 28.18 -13.52
N ASP A 57 4.38 27.18 -13.18
CA ASP A 57 3.13 26.86 -13.89
C ASP A 57 1.87 27.55 -13.30
N ALA A 58 2.01 28.38 -12.26
CA ALA A 58 0.87 29.00 -11.57
C ALA A 58 0.74 30.50 -11.88
N ASP A 59 -0.16 30.86 -12.81
CA ASP A 59 -0.54 32.24 -13.11
C ASP A 59 -1.44 32.84 -12.00
N GLY A 60 -0.86 33.64 -11.10
CA GLY A 60 -1.56 34.58 -10.21
C GLY A 60 -1.55 34.26 -8.71
N TRP A 61 -2.11 35.19 -7.91
CA TRP A 61 -2.21 35.09 -6.44
C TRP A 61 -3.07 33.89 -6.02
N GLY A 62 -2.46 32.88 -5.38
CA GLY A 62 -3.15 31.65 -4.98
C GLY A 62 -2.68 31.08 -3.65
N PHE A 63 -3.60 30.47 -2.90
CA PHE A 63 -3.30 29.70 -1.69
C PHE A 63 -2.86 28.29 -2.07
N SER A 64 -1.77 27.79 -1.48
CA SER A 64 -1.40 26.37 -1.61
C SER A 64 -2.32 25.50 -0.75
N LEU A 65 -3.34 24.92 -1.36
CA LEU A 65 -4.24 23.94 -0.72
C LEU A 65 -3.46 22.71 -0.19
N GLY A 66 -2.27 22.43 -0.72
CA GLY A 66 -1.38 21.37 -0.25
C GLY A 66 -0.87 21.56 1.19
N GLN A 67 -0.84 22.80 1.71
CA GLN A 67 -0.47 23.05 3.11
C GLN A 67 -1.57 22.64 4.10
N PHE A 68 -2.83 22.59 3.66
CA PHE A 68 -3.98 22.27 4.51
C PHE A 68 -4.43 20.81 4.41
N PHE A 69 -4.05 20.10 3.34
CA PHE A 69 -4.66 18.82 2.98
C PHE A 69 -3.84 17.56 3.22
N ASN A 70 -2.67 17.64 3.86
CA ASN A 70 -1.91 16.43 4.22
C ASN A 70 -2.61 15.53 5.27
N LYS A 71 -3.82 15.86 5.75
CA LYS A 71 -4.60 15.05 6.71
C LYS A 71 -6.12 15.09 6.46
N ILE A 72 -6.59 15.03 5.21
CA ILE A 72 -8.03 14.77 5.02
C ILE A 72 -8.29 13.27 5.23
N THR A 73 -8.56 12.87 6.46
CA THR A 73 -9.28 11.59 6.67
C THR A 73 -10.74 11.86 6.33
N ILE A 74 -11.15 11.49 5.12
CA ILE A 74 -12.57 11.53 4.72
C ILE A 74 -13.29 10.48 5.56
N LYS A 75 -13.96 10.91 6.64
CA LYS A 75 -14.93 10.07 7.34
C LYS A 75 -16.20 10.03 6.50
N ASN A 76 -16.44 8.92 5.81
CA ASN A 76 -17.76 8.67 5.22
C ASN A 76 -18.77 8.53 6.37
N VAL A 77 -19.61 9.55 6.54
CA VAL A 77 -20.72 9.51 7.49
C VAL A 77 -21.83 8.67 6.88
N LYS A 78 -22.21 7.58 7.58
CA LYS A 78 -23.33 6.71 7.21
C LYS A 78 -24.62 7.52 7.03
N LYS A 79 -25.42 7.18 6.02
CA LYS A 79 -26.86 7.44 6.02
C LYS A 79 -27.54 6.17 6.55
N ASP A 80 -28.43 6.32 7.52
CA ASP A 80 -29.02 5.23 8.33
C ASP A 80 -29.96 4.26 7.59
N ASP A 81 -30.02 4.26 6.25
CA ASP A 81 -31.03 3.52 5.47
C ASP A 81 -30.47 2.47 4.49
N ASP A 82 -29.19 2.07 4.59
CA ASP A 82 -28.60 1.08 3.68
C ASP A 82 -28.08 -0.17 4.41
N ASP A 83 -28.99 -1.12 4.66
CA ASP A 83 -28.73 -2.42 5.29
C ASP A 83 -27.90 -3.38 4.41
N ASN A 84 -27.45 -2.95 3.22
CA ASN A 84 -26.69 -3.77 2.26
C ASN A 84 -25.27 -3.24 2.03
N TYR A 85 -24.69 -2.57 3.04
CA TYR A 85 -23.32 -2.04 2.97
C TYR A 85 -22.30 -3.13 3.32
N ASP A 86 -21.64 -3.66 2.29
CA ASP A 86 -20.55 -4.63 2.40
C ASP A 86 -19.28 -3.93 2.89
N SER A 87 -19.09 -3.86 4.21
CA SER A 87 -17.92 -3.23 4.85
C SER A 87 -16.58 -3.87 4.47
N GLU A 88 -16.59 -5.04 3.83
CA GLU A 88 -15.39 -5.75 3.40
C GLU A 88 -14.77 -5.15 2.13
N ASN A 89 -15.52 -4.34 1.38
CA ASN A 89 -15.08 -3.68 0.14
C ASN A 89 -14.84 -2.16 0.30
N GLU A 90 -14.67 -1.67 1.53
CA GLU A 90 -14.36 -0.26 1.78
C GLU A 90 -12.96 0.09 1.21
N ILE A 91 -12.94 0.93 0.17
CA ILE A 91 -11.72 1.44 -0.45
C ILE A 91 -11.09 2.42 0.54
N VAL A 92 -10.28 1.89 1.45
CA VAL A 92 -9.40 2.69 2.30
C VAL A 92 -8.30 3.22 1.39
N TRP A 93 -8.30 4.53 1.16
CA TRP A 93 -7.13 5.24 0.63
C TRP A 93 -6.03 5.15 1.68
N GLN A 94 -5.30 4.04 1.69
CA GLN A 94 -4.10 3.88 2.49
C GLN A 94 -3.01 4.72 1.84
N ASP A 95 -2.42 5.62 2.60
CA ASP A 95 -1.31 6.47 2.16
C ASP A 95 -0.27 5.64 1.40
N ASP A 96 0.11 6.10 0.21
CA ASP A 96 1.05 5.44 -0.72
C ASP A 96 2.48 5.25 -0.15
N ASP A 97 2.72 5.64 1.10
CA ASP A 97 3.97 5.48 1.86
C ASP A 97 4.06 4.15 2.63
N TYR A 98 3.02 3.31 2.61
CA TYR A 98 3.12 1.95 3.16
C TYR A 98 3.93 1.09 2.17
N ILE A 99 5.10 0.59 2.61
CA ILE A 99 5.99 -0.28 1.83
C ILE A 99 5.14 -1.37 1.15
N ARG A 100 4.89 -1.21 -0.15
CA ARG A 100 4.12 -2.21 -0.89
C ARG A 100 4.94 -3.51 -0.87
N PRO A 101 4.41 -4.61 -0.30
CA PRO A 101 5.15 -5.86 -0.22
C PRO A 101 5.44 -6.43 -1.62
N ILE A 102 4.61 -6.09 -2.61
CA ILE A 102 4.75 -6.50 -4.01
C ILE A 102 5.04 -5.27 -4.87
N LYS A 103 6.20 -5.27 -5.53
CA LYS A 103 6.57 -4.24 -6.53
C LYS A 103 6.24 -4.71 -7.94
N ASP A 104 5.54 -3.90 -8.72
CA ASP A 104 5.36 -4.15 -10.15
C ASP A 104 6.68 -3.80 -10.88
N ILE A 105 7.22 -4.74 -11.66
CA ILE A 105 8.51 -4.58 -12.36
C ILE A 105 8.30 -4.54 -13.88
N THR A 106 9.13 -3.74 -14.55
CA THR A 106 9.27 -3.67 -16.00
C THR A 106 10.49 -4.46 -16.47
N SER A 107 10.57 -4.76 -17.77
CA SER A 107 11.71 -5.51 -18.33
C SER A 107 13.07 -4.83 -18.15
N ALA A 108 13.13 -3.50 -18.06
CA ALA A 108 14.37 -2.76 -17.81
C ALA A 108 14.94 -3.02 -16.40
N GLU A 109 14.08 -3.20 -15.40
CA GLU A 109 14.47 -3.44 -14.02
C GLU A 109 14.69 -4.94 -13.70
N TRP A 110 14.26 -5.83 -14.60
CA TRP A 110 14.34 -7.29 -14.40
C TRP A 110 15.78 -7.79 -14.25
N GLU A 111 16.68 -7.37 -15.13
CA GLU A 111 18.08 -7.83 -15.08
C GLU A 111 18.76 -7.40 -13.79
N GLU A 112 18.48 -6.18 -13.32
CA GLU A 112 18.98 -5.69 -12.05
C GLU A 112 18.42 -6.47 -10.86
N ALA A 113 17.10 -6.68 -10.84
CA ALA A 113 16.42 -7.37 -9.75
C ALA A 113 16.82 -8.85 -9.61
N VAL A 114 17.19 -9.52 -10.70
CA VAL A 114 17.54 -10.95 -10.69
C VAL A 114 19.04 -11.22 -10.61
N PHE A 115 19.85 -10.46 -11.35
CA PHE A 115 21.29 -10.75 -11.48
C PHE A 115 22.19 -9.91 -10.58
N LYS A 116 21.81 -8.66 -10.26
CA LYS A 116 22.59 -7.84 -9.32
C LYS A 116 22.25 -8.19 -7.87
N ASP A 117 20.98 -8.43 -7.59
CA ASP A 117 20.50 -8.77 -6.26
C ASP A 117 20.47 -10.29 -6.04
N ILE A 118 21.38 -10.80 -5.21
CA ILE A 118 21.44 -12.23 -4.81
C ILE A 118 20.35 -12.57 -3.77
N SER A 119 19.51 -11.59 -3.41
CA SER A 119 18.42 -11.74 -2.45
C SER A 119 17.33 -12.69 -2.95
N PRO A 120 16.63 -13.41 -2.05
CA PRO A 120 15.52 -14.28 -2.42
C PRO A 120 14.37 -13.46 -3.03
N LEU A 121 13.88 -13.90 -4.19
CA LEU A 121 12.93 -13.17 -5.02
C LEU A 121 11.77 -14.08 -5.44
N VAL A 122 10.54 -13.66 -5.15
CA VAL A 122 9.32 -14.34 -5.61
C VAL A 122 8.70 -13.51 -6.73
N VAL A 123 8.48 -14.13 -7.88
CA VAL A 123 7.90 -13.47 -9.05
C VAL A 123 6.50 -13.98 -9.28
N LEU A 124 5.53 -13.08 -9.27
CA LEU A 124 4.14 -13.32 -9.64
C LEU A 124 3.93 -12.87 -11.08
N VAL A 125 3.74 -13.81 -11.99
CA VAL A 125 3.38 -13.50 -13.38
C VAL A 125 1.86 -13.55 -13.50
N HIS A 126 1.24 -12.38 -13.66
CA HIS A 126 -0.21 -12.26 -13.79
C HIS A 126 -0.59 -11.75 -15.18
N ASN A 127 -1.83 -12.02 -15.60
CA ASN A 127 -2.34 -11.59 -16.90
C ASN A 127 -3.72 -10.94 -16.74
N ARG A 128 -3.86 -9.65 -17.06
CA ARG A 128 -5.11 -8.90 -16.87
C ARG A 128 -6.34 -9.54 -17.51
N TYR A 129 -6.18 -10.19 -18.66
CA TYR A 129 -7.29 -10.74 -19.42
C TYR A 129 -7.57 -12.21 -19.12
N LYS A 130 -6.62 -12.93 -18.51
CA LYS A 130 -6.79 -14.34 -18.14
C LYS A 130 -6.99 -14.47 -16.64
N ARG A 131 -8.16 -14.99 -16.25
CA ARG A 131 -8.52 -15.34 -14.86
C ARG A 131 -8.32 -14.18 -13.86
N PRO A 132 -8.98 -13.02 -14.06
CA PRO A 132 -8.79 -11.84 -13.22
C PRO A 132 -9.06 -12.11 -11.74
N LYS A 133 -10.12 -12.86 -11.43
CA LYS A 133 -10.46 -13.26 -10.04
C LYS A 133 -9.35 -14.07 -9.36
N GLU A 134 -8.69 -14.96 -10.11
CA GLU A 134 -7.61 -15.78 -9.56
C GLU A 134 -6.34 -14.95 -9.34
N ASN A 135 -6.09 -13.96 -10.21
CA ASN A 135 -4.95 -13.05 -10.07
C ASN A 135 -5.06 -12.18 -8.82
N GLU A 136 -6.23 -11.61 -8.54
CA GLU A 136 -6.45 -10.82 -7.32
C GLU A 136 -6.32 -11.70 -6.08
N LYS A 137 -6.92 -12.88 -6.11
CA LYS A 137 -6.82 -13.83 -5.00
C LYS A 137 -5.38 -14.20 -4.69
N ILE A 138 -4.58 -14.57 -5.69
CA ILE A 138 -3.20 -14.98 -5.47
C ILE A 138 -2.30 -13.82 -5.01
N ARG A 139 -2.60 -12.59 -5.47
CA ARG A 139 -1.91 -11.37 -5.03
C ARG A 139 -2.17 -11.14 -3.54
N ASN A 140 -3.43 -11.18 -3.12
CA ASN A 140 -3.81 -11.02 -1.70
C ASN A 140 -3.21 -12.11 -0.81
N GLU A 141 -3.21 -13.36 -1.25
CA GLU A 141 -2.59 -14.48 -0.51
C GLU A 141 -1.07 -14.32 -0.40
N LEU A 142 -0.40 -13.78 -1.42
CA LEU A 142 1.03 -13.49 -1.38
C LEU A 142 1.36 -12.35 -0.42
N GLU A 143 0.56 -11.27 -0.41
CA GLU A 143 0.71 -10.17 0.56
C GLU A 143 0.53 -10.66 2.00
N ASN A 144 -0.52 -11.46 2.25
CA ASN A 144 -0.74 -12.09 3.54
C ASN A 144 0.42 -13.02 3.94
N ALA A 145 1.00 -13.76 2.99
CA ALA A 145 2.15 -14.62 3.26
C ALA A 145 3.40 -13.81 3.67
N VAL A 146 3.62 -12.65 3.06
CA VAL A 146 4.69 -11.72 3.46
C VAL A 146 4.45 -11.18 4.88
N HIS A 147 3.22 -10.81 5.21
CA HIS A 147 2.86 -10.40 6.57
C HIS A 147 3.09 -11.51 7.61
N ILE A 148 2.78 -12.77 7.29
CA ILE A 148 3.09 -13.92 8.16
C ILE A 148 4.60 -14.02 8.40
N ILE A 149 5.42 -13.86 7.36
CA ILE A 149 6.88 -13.92 7.48
C ILE A 149 7.41 -12.77 8.36
N TRP A 150 6.85 -11.56 8.23
CA TRP A 150 7.17 -10.44 9.12
C TRP A 150 6.80 -10.71 10.58
N ASN A 151 5.65 -11.32 10.82
CA ASN A 151 5.25 -11.76 12.16
C ASN A 151 6.22 -12.80 12.74
N CYS A 152 6.80 -13.66 11.89
CA CYS A 152 7.85 -14.61 12.27
C CYS A 152 9.25 -13.98 12.47
N ARG A 153 9.40 -12.65 12.31
CA ARG A 153 10.67 -11.90 12.42
C ARG A 153 11.77 -12.36 11.46
N LEU A 154 11.40 -13.00 10.36
CA LEU A 154 12.32 -13.39 9.30
C LEU A 154 12.45 -12.25 8.28
N PRO A 155 13.64 -12.05 7.66
CA PRO A 155 13.78 -11.08 6.59
C PRO A 155 12.93 -11.53 5.40
N SER A 156 11.91 -10.76 5.02
CA SER A 156 11.02 -11.19 3.94
C SER A 156 11.75 -11.25 2.60
N PRO A 157 11.47 -12.26 1.76
CA PRO A 157 11.88 -12.20 0.37
C PRO A 157 11.24 -11.01 -0.33
N ARG A 158 11.89 -10.54 -1.40
CA ARG A 158 11.33 -9.51 -2.27
C ARG A 158 10.26 -10.14 -3.15
N CYS A 159 9.06 -9.56 -3.15
CA CYS A 159 7.99 -10.00 -4.03
C CYS A 159 7.83 -9.01 -5.18
N VAL A 160 7.76 -9.56 -6.39
CA VAL A 160 7.66 -8.82 -7.63
C VAL A 160 6.48 -9.32 -8.42
N ALA A 161 5.72 -8.42 -9.05
CA ALA A 161 4.68 -8.76 -10.00
C ALA A 161 5.07 -8.33 -11.42
N ILE A 162 4.80 -9.20 -12.39
CA ILE A 162 5.03 -8.98 -13.81
C ILE A 162 3.69 -9.09 -14.55
N ASP A 163 3.40 -8.06 -15.32
CA ASP A 163 2.23 -8.02 -16.18
C ASP A 163 2.52 -8.65 -17.54
N ALA A 164 1.94 -9.83 -17.75
CA ALA A 164 2.17 -10.61 -18.96
C ALA A 164 1.67 -9.94 -20.25
N VAL A 165 0.76 -8.96 -20.14
CA VAL A 165 0.24 -8.23 -21.31
C VAL A 165 1.22 -7.16 -21.77
N LYS A 166 1.92 -6.52 -20.82
CA LYS A 166 2.91 -5.48 -21.12
C LYS A 166 4.25 -6.10 -21.50
N GLU A 167 4.70 -7.11 -20.75
CA GLU A 167 6.06 -7.66 -20.86
C GLU A 167 6.08 -9.03 -21.56
N LEU A 168 5.63 -9.05 -22.83
CA LEU A 168 5.53 -10.28 -23.64
C LEU A 168 6.89 -10.99 -23.81
N GLY A 169 7.97 -10.22 -23.96
CA GLY A 169 9.32 -10.74 -24.13
C GLY A 169 9.80 -11.51 -22.89
N LEU A 170 9.59 -10.95 -21.70
CA LEU A 170 9.98 -11.56 -20.43
C LEU A 170 9.17 -12.83 -20.16
N VAL A 171 7.87 -12.80 -20.41
CA VAL A 171 6.99 -13.99 -20.30
C VAL A 171 7.43 -15.11 -21.23
N SER A 172 7.83 -14.76 -22.46
CA SER A 172 8.33 -15.73 -23.44
C SER A 172 9.66 -16.31 -23.01
N ALA A 173 10.57 -15.49 -22.47
CA ALA A 173 11.85 -15.95 -21.93
C ALA A 173 11.64 -16.91 -20.76
N LEU A 174 10.78 -16.55 -19.80
CA LEU A 174 10.43 -17.41 -18.66
C LEU A 174 9.63 -18.66 -19.07
N GLN A 175 9.15 -18.78 -20.32
CA GLN A 175 8.35 -19.90 -20.81
C GLN A 175 7.09 -20.16 -19.95
N VAL A 176 6.45 -19.08 -19.49
CA VAL A 176 5.22 -19.16 -18.69
C VAL A 176 4.04 -19.56 -19.57
N SER A 177 3.32 -20.60 -19.16
CA SER A 177 2.20 -21.17 -19.94
C SER A 177 0.85 -21.02 -19.23
N VAL A 178 0.85 -20.95 -17.90
CA VAL A 178 -0.34 -20.83 -17.05
C VAL A 178 -0.31 -19.46 -16.37
N PHE A 179 -1.49 -18.88 -16.13
CA PHE A 179 -1.62 -17.62 -15.41
C PHE A 179 -2.73 -17.74 -14.36
N PRO A 180 -2.53 -17.23 -13.14
CA PRO A 180 -1.26 -16.72 -12.60
C PRO A 180 -0.24 -17.84 -12.31
N GLU A 181 1.06 -17.55 -12.45
CA GLU A 181 2.15 -18.47 -12.13
C GLU A 181 3.14 -17.79 -11.19
N LEU A 182 3.53 -18.48 -10.11
CA LEU A 182 4.49 -18.01 -9.11
C LEU A 182 5.83 -18.71 -9.33
N ILE A 183 6.91 -17.94 -9.37
CA ILE A 183 8.25 -18.43 -9.63
C ILE A 183 9.14 -18.05 -8.44
N PHE A 184 9.80 -19.04 -7.85
CA PHE A 184 10.74 -18.84 -6.75
C PHE A 184 12.15 -18.77 -7.31
N ILE A 185 12.83 -17.65 -7.09
CA ILE A 185 14.17 -17.38 -7.61
C ILE A 185 15.12 -17.12 -6.43
N LYS A 186 16.31 -17.73 -6.51
CA LYS A 186 17.41 -17.49 -5.57
C LYS A 186 18.71 -17.43 -6.33
N ALA A 187 19.46 -16.34 -6.17
CA ALA A 187 20.77 -16.14 -6.79
C ALA A 187 20.77 -16.39 -8.32
N GLY A 188 19.77 -15.85 -9.04
CA GLY A 188 19.65 -16.00 -10.49
C GLY A 188 19.24 -17.40 -10.97
N LYS A 189 18.80 -18.29 -10.08
CA LYS A 189 18.27 -19.63 -10.41
C LYS A 189 16.82 -19.77 -10.01
N ILE A 190 16.02 -20.36 -10.89
CA ILE A 190 14.64 -20.75 -10.64
C ILE A 190 14.67 -22.05 -9.84
N LEU A 191 14.15 -22.01 -8.61
CA LEU A 191 14.08 -23.17 -7.72
C LEU A 191 12.79 -23.98 -7.94
N HIS A 192 11.68 -23.27 -8.11
CA HIS A 192 10.35 -23.88 -8.23
C HIS A 192 9.38 -22.97 -8.96
N ARG A 193 8.43 -23.59 -9.66
CA ARG A 193 7.33 -22.91 -10.35
C ARG A 193 6.01 -23.47 -9.84
N GLU A 194 5.21 -22.61 -9.25
CA GLU A 194 3.90 -22.94 -8.69
C GLU A 194 2.79 -22.43 -9.61
N LYS A 195 1.97 -23.35 -10.09
CA LYS A 195 0.86 -23.08 -11.02
C LYS A 195 -0.52 -23.13 -10.35
N ALA A 196 -0.59 -23.59 -9.10
CA ALA A 196 -1.84 -23.67 -8.35
C ALA A 196 -1.99 -22.48 -7.41
N ILE A 197 -3.23 -22.10 -7.15
CA ILE A 197 -3.57 -21.11 -6.14
C ILE A 197 -3.40 -21.78 -4.77
N ARG A 198 -2.47 -21.28 -3.97
CA ARG A 198 -2.17 -21.75 -2.61
C ARG A 198 -2.57 -20.70 -1.59
N THR A 199 -2.79 -21.13 -0.35
CA THR A 199 -3.09 -20.22 0.76
C THR A 199 -1.82 -19.53 1.27
N ALA A 200 -1.97 -18.41 1.97
CA ALA A 200 -0.87 -17.68 2.58
C ALA A 200 0.01 -18.54 3.50
N ASP A 201 -0.58 -19.47 4.24
CA ASP A 201 0.14 -20.42 5.11
C ASP A 201 1.02 -21.39 4.31
N GLU A 202 0.52 -21.85 3.17
CA GLU A 202 1.29 -22.75 2.31
C GLU A 202 2.40 -21.99 1.59
N LEU A 203 2.10 -20.79 1.08
CA LEU A 203 3.08 -19.92 0.42
C LEU A 203 4.21 -19.51 1.37
N SER A 204 3.88 -19.14 2.61
CA SER A 204 4.89 -18.80 3.62
C SER A 204 5.78 -19.99 3.98
N ARG A 205 5.23 -21.20 4.11
CA ARG A 205 6.02 -22.43 4.31
C ARG A 205 6.89 -22.77 3.10
N MET A 206 6.39 -22.59 1.87
CA MET A 206 7.17 -22.77 0.64
C MET A 206 8.33 -21.78 0.58
N MET A 207 8.08 -20.50 0.83
CA MET A 207 9.11 -19.46 0.93
C MET A 207 10.16 -19.82 1.99
N ALA A 208 9.71 -20.27 3.17
CA ALA A 208 10.62 -20.65 4.24
C ALA A 208 11.46 -21.88 3.91
N PHE A 209 10.91 -22.85 3.19
CA PHE A 209 11.64 -24.01 2.68
C PHE A 209 12.76 -23.59 1.71
N PHE A 210 12.43 -22.82 0.68
CA PHE A 210 13.40 -22.45 -0.37
C PHE A 210 14.44 -21.43 0.10
N TYR A 211 14.06 -20.49 0.95
CA TYR A 211 14.94 -19.38 1.35
C TYR A 211 15.66 -19.62 2.68
N PHE A 212 14.96 -20.16 3.69
CA PHE A 212 15.48 -20.33 5.05
C PHE A 212 15.80 -21.79 5.41
N GLY A 213 15.56 -22.76 4.52
CA GLY A 213 15.83 -24.18 4.77
C GLY A 213 14.90 -24.81 5.81
N ALA A 214 13.65 -24.33 5.89
CA ALA A 214 12.63 -24.91 6.77
C ALA A 214 12.20 -26.33 6.34
N ALA A 215 11.27 -26.95 7.07
CA ALA A 215 10.73 -28.25 6.70
C ALA A 215 9.92 -28.17 5.39
N MET A 216 10.03 -29.22 4.57
CA MET A 216 9.30 -29.31 3.30
C MET A 216 7.79 -29.37 3.55
N PRO A 217 6.98 -28.46 2.98
CA PRO A 217 5.54 -28.51 3.14
C PRO A 217 4.93 -29.71 2.38
N PRO A 218 3.82 -30.28 2.87
CA PRO A 218 3.17 -31.43 2.23
C PRO A 218 2.68 -31.12 0.81
N CYS A 219 2.44 -29.84 0.53
CA CYS A 219 1.99 -29.35 -0.76
C CYS A 219 3.09 -29.35 -1.85
N LEU A 220 4.34 -29.64 -1.45
CA LEU A 220 5.48 -29.90 -2.34
C LEU A 220 5.87 -31.39 -2.40
N SER A 221 5.36 -32.23 -1.48
CA SER A 221 5.79 -33.64 -1.40
C SER A 221 5.26 -34.43 -2.61
N GLY A 222 6.12 -34.59 -3.62
CA GLY A 222 5.81 -35.29 -4.88
C GLY A 222 6.15 -34.50 -6.14
N ILE A 223 6.46 -33.21 -6.01
CA ILE A 223 6.90 -32.38 -7.15
C ILE A 223 8.43 -32.50 -7.26
N LYS A 224 8.93 -32.85 -8.46
CA LYS A 224 10.36 -32.76 -8.76
C LYS A 224 10.72 -31.28 -8.89
N ASN A 225 11.52 -30.76 -7.97
CA ASN A 225 12.15 -29.45 -8.14
C ASN A 225 13.09 -29.55 -9.35
N ILE A 226 12.76 -28.83 -10.42
CA ILE A 226 13.64 -28.67 -11.56
C ILE A 226 14.32 -27.33 -11.34
N GLU A 227 15.57 -27.37 -10.90
CA GLU A 227 16.40 -26.16 -10.86
C GLU A 227 16.74 -25.77 -12.30
N GLU A 228 16.31 -24.58 -12.71
CA GLU A 228 16.56 -24.02 -14.03
C GLU A 228 17.30 -22.70 -13.87
N ASP A 229 18.28 -22.41 -14.72
CA ASP A 229 18.91 -21.10 -14.72
C ASP A 229 17.91 -20.04 -15.23
N VAL A 230 17.86 -18.88 -14.59
CA VAL A 230 16.97 -17.80 -15.06
C VAL A 230 17.49 -17.30 -16.42
N PRO A 231 16.65 -17.27 -17.47
CA PRO A 231 17.06 -16.76 -18.76
C PRO A 231 17.45 -15.28 -18.65
N SER A 232 18.62 -14.93 -19.19
CA SER A 232 19.00 -13.52 -19.36
C SER A 232 18.09 -12.88 -20.40
N TYR A 233 17.46 -11.77 -20.04
CA TYR A 233 16.59 -11.00 -20.93
C TYR A 233 17.29 -9.69 -21.29
N SER A 234 18.04 -9.70 -22.40
CA SER A 234 18.59 -8.48 -22.95
C SER A 234 17.47 -7.68 -23.59
N SER A 235 17.11 -6.56 -22.96
CA SER A 235 16.28 -5.53 -23.58
C SER A 235 17.09 -4.89 -24.72
N ASN A 236 17.13 -5.56 -25.87
CA ASN A 236 17.55 -4.89 -27.09
C ASN A 236 16.51 -3.80 -27.37
N LEU A 237 16.88 -2.57 -27.01
CA LEU A 237 16.20 -1.32 -27.35
C LEU A 237 15.67 -1.38 -28.79
N GLN A 238 14.35 -1.33 -28.91
CA GLN A 238 13.65 -0.87 -30.10
C GLN A 238 12.66 0.21 -29.70
#